data_AF-A0A942WDY4-F1
#
_entry.id   AF-A0A942WDY4-F1
#
_cell.length_a   1.000
_cell.length_b   1.000
_cell.length_c   1.000
_cell.angle_alpha   90.00
_cell.angle_beta   90.00
_cell.angle_gamma   90.00
#
_symmetry.space_group_name_H-M   'P 1'
#
loop_
_entity.id
_entity.type
_entity.pdbx_description
1 polymer ?
#
loop_
_entity_poly.entity_id
_entity_poly.type
_entity_poly.pdbx_seq_one_letter_code
_entity_poly.pdbx_strand_id
1 'polypeptide(L)'
;MMEKYVITLGDFLKNAGIVGFHYMLETAGARENIDFGHSEDDQALWVSMDFAQNADWTDMYFKAFIRYFGPFSTYQGIKDKIQICIEKIEAENWNPGKQEKDDLKFINDKLQSNSYQAGFANIQKKIENPEIYEKLKKNKLSDKLSAEELKNRLEELLDFINQPECSETFAMKSIIYTYINRFWNGKCFLLRPNAKKDMREVFEKDFSEPFRKYLSADHKKAKDLCIDCGDPIGPKEKVSIAFMNEVGDDFTRKRSAFWNCKVDAFLCPGCAFIYALSPLGFRLYANKFVFVNINDSISTLLYANHKKGRIDEEGEKTENKKYSQWFAETINILLKEKQKELSNVQVILRGVSADDRYVLSIIHRRIIEIIREPRISDALTALAKAPVTKVRDNFVNIHETVVMNLLQHREQYQLLNCLFKENIKEESKNFYIFWVYEVQLWTELVVAYSSDRDKRREISMSCGAMKKSGADLRKAIMAAKGMTSSEGLRGIEYQLLNALAVRNVNKFMDVVMRLYSAYGSKRNEDGHELLIPTGFVQMLNDKQKFTEYGYAFVMGLVGSYEPKKEEA
;
A
#
# COMPACT_ATOMS: atom_id res chain seq x y z
N MET A 1 -42.56 13.16 -4.91
CA MET A 1 -41.23 12.59 -5.22
C MET A 1 -40.22 13.38 -4.43
N MET A 2 -39.36 12.72 -3.66
CA MET A 2 -38.24 13.37 -2.97
C MET A 2 -37.22 13.80 -4.03
N GLU A 3 -36.86 15.08 -4.08
CA GLU A 3 -35.82 15.57 -4.97
C GLU A 3 -34.45 15.07 -4.49
N LYS A 4 -33.64 14.58 -5.43
CA LYS A 4 -32.39 13.88 -5.15
C LYS A 4 -31.26 14.47 -5.97
N TYR A 5 -30.09 14.64 -5.34
CA TYR A 5 -28.84 14.88 -6.05
C TYR A 5 -28.16 13.53 -6.31
N VAL A 6 -27.81 13.26 -7.56
CA VAL A 6 -27.33 11.94 -8.03
C VAL A 6 -25.86 12.01 -8.40
N ILE A 7 -25.07 11.04 -7.95
CA ILE A 7 -23.64 10.91 -8.20
C ILE A 7 -23.40 9.54 -8.83
N THR A 8 -23.07 9.55 -10.11
CA THR A 8 -22.77 8.34 -10.88
C THR A 8 -21.31 7.90 -10.72
N LEU A 9 -21.06 6.59 -10.88
CA LEU A 9 -19.72 6.03 -11.00
C LEU A 9 -18.93 6.71 -12.14
N GLY A 10 -17.60 6.69 -12.04
CA GLY A 10 -16.70 7.26 -13.04
C GLY A 10 -15.31 6.63 -13.03
N ASP A 11 -14.28 7.46 -13.09
CA ASP A 11 -12.89 7.02 -12.98
C ASP A 11 -12.52 6.64 -11.53
N PHE A 12 -11.30 6.13 -11.32
CA PHE A 12 -10.88 5.66 -10.00
C PHE A 12 -10.85 6.76 -8.93
N LEU A 13 -10.61 8.03 -9.30
CA LEU A 13 -10.55 9.13 -8.33
C LEU A 13 -11.94 9.58 -7.95
N LYS A 14 -12.85 9.71 -8.93
CA LYS A 14 -14.26 9.96 -8.65
C LYS A 14 -14.84 8.84 -7.79
N ASN A 15 -14.56 7.58 -8.13
CA ASN A 15 -15.04 6.43 -7.38
C ASN A 15 -14.46 6.37 -5.97
N ALA A 16 -13.17 6.70 -5.79
CA ALA A 16 -12.62 6.89 -4.46
C ALA A 16 -13.31 8.03 -3.69
N GLY A 17 -13.65 9.12 -4.38
CA GLY A 17 -14.47 10.19 -3.84
C GLY A 17 -15.85 9.72 -3.39
N ILE A 18 -16.52 8.88 -4.18
CA ILE A 18 -17.84 8.28 -3.86
C ILE A 18 -17.74 7.40 -2.62
N VAL A 19 -16.75 6.51 -2.55
CA VAL A 19 -16.50 5.68 -1.35
C VAL A 19 -16.20 6.56 -0.13
N GLY A 20 -15.42 7.63 -0.32
CA GLY A 20 -15.12 8.60 0.72
C GLY A 20 -16.36 9.37 1.20
N PHE A 21 -17.24 9.75 0.27
CA PHE A 21 -18.49 10.44 0.54
C PHE A 21 -19.48 9.54 1.29
N HIS A 22 -19.64 8.28 0.87
CA HIS A 22 -20.43 7.28 1.61
C HIS A 22 -19.92 7.11 3.04
N TYR A 23 -18.60 6.91 3.21
CA TYR A 23 -18.01 6.78 4.55
C TYR A 23 -18.23 8.02 5.43
N MET A 24 -18.18 9.21 4.84
CA MET A 24 -18.45 10.47 5.55
C MET A 24 -19.91 10.55 6.00
N LEU A 25 -20.87 10.19 5.13
CA LEU A 25 -22.30 10.14 5.45
C LEU A 25 -22.58 9.16 6.60
N GLU A 26 -22.05 7.94 6.53
CA GLU A 26 -22.16 6.95 7.60
C GLU A 26 -21.54 7.46 8.92
N THR A 27 -20.37 8.10 8.84
CA THR A 27 -19.68 8.63 10.02
C THR A 27 -20.46 9.74 10.69
N ALA A 28 -21.19 10.54 9.93
CA ALA A 28 -22.04 11.61 10.43
C ALA A 28 -23.40 11.12 10.96
N GLY A 29 -23.72 9.83 10.81
CA GLY A 29 -25.01 9.27 11.21
C GLY A 29 -26.16 9.64 10.27
N ALA A 30 -25.87 9.98 9.00
CA ALA A 30 -26.90 10.12 7.98
C ALA A 30 -27.64 8.78 7.81
N ARG A 31 -28.95 8.83 7.55
CA ARG A 31 -29.80 7.64 7.48
C ARG A 31 -29.89 7.13 6.05
N GLU A 32 -29.47 5.90 5.85
CA GLU A 32 -29.63 5.20 4.57
C GLU A 32 -31.12 5.05 4.20
N ASN A 33 -31.42 5.16 2.92
CA ASN A 33 -32.76 5.20 2.32
C ASN A 33 -33.65 6.40 2.74
N ILE A 34 -33.13 7.34 3.52
CA ILE A 34 -33.82 8.59 3.89
C ILE A 34 -32.99 9.80 3.44
N ASP A 35 -31.79 9.94 4.00
CA ASP A 35 -30.89 11.06 3.73
C ASP A 35 -30.01 10.76 2.50
N PHE A 36 -29.67 9.49 2.27
CA PHE A 36 -28.92 9.01 1.10
C PHE A 36 -29.26 7.57 0.75
N GLY A 37 -28.90 7.09 -0.44
CA GLY A 37 -29.06 5.70 -0.84
C GLY A 37 -28.55 5.43 -2.25
N HIS A 38 -28.91 4.30 -2.85
CA HIS A 38 -28.47 3.92 -4.20
C HIS A 38 -29.63 4.00 -5.21
N SER A 39 -29.30 4.21 -6.48
CA SER A 39 -30.27 4.06 -7.57
C SER A 39 -30.74 2.61 -7.69
N GLU A 40 -31.90 2.39 -8.34
CA GLU A 40 -32.49 1.04 -8.48
C GLU A 40 -31.58 0.05 -9.22
N ASP A 41 -30.75 0.54 -10.15
CA ASP A 41 -29.74 -0.21 -10.90
C ASP A 41 -28.38 -0.31 -10.17
N ASP A 42 -28.26 0.28 -8.98
CA ASP A 42 -27.05 0.34 -8.16
C ASP A 42 -25.84 0.98 -8.88
N GLN A 43 -26.08 1.85 -9.89
CA GLN A 43 -25.03 2.57 -10.64
C GLN A 43 -24.76 3.99 -10.16
N ALA A 44 -25.55 4.50 -9.21
CA ALA A 44 -25.40 5.83 -8.66
C ALA A 44 -25.74 5.88 -7.18
N LEU A 45 -25.02 6.74 -6.45
CA LEU A 45 -25.38 7.15 -5.10
C LEU A 45 -26.23 8.42 -5.19
N TRP A 46 -27.29 8.51 -4.41
CA TRP A 46 -28.10 9.72 -4.30
C TRP A 46 -28.12 10.23 -2.86
N VAL A 47 -28.28 11.54 -2.72
CA VAL A 47 -28.59 12.21 -1.45
C VAL A 47 -29.87 13.01 -1.60
N SER A 48 -30.68 13.08 -0.55
CA SER A 48 -31.89 13.91 -0.57
C SER A 48 -31.49 15.38 -0.67
N MET A 49 -32.20 16.17 -1.48
CA MET A 49 -31.86 17.57 -1.69
C MET A 49 -32.01 18.38 -0.40
N ASP A 50 -33.02 18.05 0.41
CA ASP A 50 -33.25 18.65 1.73
C ASP A 50 -32.07 18.43 2.68
N PHE A 51 -31.59 17.18 2.81
CA PHE A 51 -30.38 16.91 3.60
C PHE A 51 -29.17 17.64 3.00
N ALA A 52 -28.99 17.56 1.69
CA ALA A 52 -27.79 18.06 1.04
C ALA A 52 -27.63 19.59 1.12
N GLN A 53 -28.74 20.34 1.16
CA GLN A 53 -28.73 21.79 1.31
C GLN A 53 -28.53 22.24 2.76
N ASN A 54 -28.91 21.42 3.75
CA ASN A 54 -28.89 21.77 5.17
C ASN A 54 -27.73 21.15 5.97
N ALA A 55 -27.02 20.16 5.41
CA ALA A 55 -25.93 19.47 6.09
C ALA A 55 -24.71 20.38 6.35
N ASP A 56 -24.08 20.20 7.52
CA ASP A 56 -22.76 20.77 7.83
C ASP A 56 -21.65 19.91 7.22
N TRP A 57 -21.48 20.08 5.91
CA TRP A 57 -20.46 19.37 5.14
C TRP A 57 -19.03 19.57 5.66
N THR A 58 -18.73 20.71 6.28
CA THR A 58 -17.41 20.98 6.84
C THR A 58 -17.19 20.14 8.10
N ASP A 59 -18.13 20.12 9.02
CA ASP A 59 -18.05 19.28 10.21
C ASP A 59 -17.98 17.78 9.86
N MET A 60 -18.84 17.33 8.93
CA MET A 60 -18.83 15.95 8.45
C MET A 60 -17.49 15.54 7.85
N TYR A 61 -16.89 16.41 7.03
CA TYR A 61 -15.57 16.17 6.43
C TYR A 61 -14.50 15.99 7.52
N PHE A 62 -14.41 16.92 8.48
CA PHE A 62 -13.38 16.87 9.53
C PHE A 62 -13.55 15.63 10.42
N LYS A 63 -14.78 15.32 10.86
CA LYS A 63 -15.07 14.13 11.66
C LYS A 63 -14.70 12.84 10.92
N ALA A 64 -15.02 12.72 9.64
CA ALA A 64 -14.69 11.54 8.85
C ALA A 64 -13.17 11.35 8.70
N PHE A 65 -12.42 12.42 8.41
CA PHE A 65 -10.97 12.36 8.31
C PHE A 65 -10.30 12.02 9.64
N ILE A 66 -10.74 12.62 10.74
CA ILE A 66 -10.20 12.33 12.08
C ILE A 66 -10.54 10.90 12.51
N ARG A 67 -11.78 10.44 12.29
CA ARG A 67 -12.16 9.06 12.61
C ARG A 67 -11.31 8.05 11.86
N TYR A 68 -11.01 8.31 10.58
CA TYR A 68 -10.27 7.35 9.76
C TYR A 68 -8.76 7.41 9.97
N PHE A 69 -8.17 8.61 9.88
CA PHE A 69 -6.71 8.78 9.89
C PHE A 69 -6.14 9.22 11.24
N GLY A 70 -7.00 9.63 12.19
CA GLY A 70 -6.61 10.06 13.54
C GLY A 70 -5.73 9.04 14.27
N PRO A 71 -6.10 7.74 14.31
CA PRO A 71 -5.30 6.69 14.96
C PRO A 71 -3.88 6.53 14.38
N PHE A 72 -3.66 6.93 13.12
CA PHE A 72 -2.37 6.84 12.43
C PHE A 72 -1.66 8.19 12.35
N SER A 73 -2.19 9.23 13.01
CA SER A 73 -1.67 10.58 12.89
C SER A 73 -0.46 10.82 13.80
N THR A 74 0.37 11.80 13.46
CA THR A 74 1.43 12.26 14.37
C THR A 74 0.87 12.75 15.71
N TYR A 75 -0.36 13.28 15.73
CA TYR A 75 -1.07 13.64 16.96
C TYR A 75 -1.29 12.43 17.88
N GLN A 76 -1.74 11.29 17.34
CA GLN A 76 -1.87 10.07 18.14
C GLN A 76 -0.51 9.59 18.65
N GLY A 77 0.53 9.60 17.81
CA GLY A 77 1.88 9.24 18.23
C GLY A 77 2.47 10.16 19.33
N ILE A 78 2.03 11.42 19.42
CA ILE A 78 2.37 12.30 20.56
C ILE A 78 1.68 11.81 21.82
N LYS A 79 0.37 11.51 21.77
CA LYS A 79 -0.39 10.99 22.91
C LYS A 79 0.20 9.69 23.44
N ASP A 80 0.48 8.74 22.54
CA ASP A 80 1.03 7.44 22.90
C ASP A 80 2.38 7.59 23.60
N LYS A 81 3.26 8.46 23.10
CA LYS A 81 4.58 8.70 23.71
C LYS A 81 4.49 9.43 25.05
N ILE A 82 3.57 10.38 25.20
CA ILE A 82 3.29 11.02 26.49
C ILE A 82 2.86 9.96 27.51
N GLN A 83 1.91 9.10 27.13
CA GLN A 83 1.39 8.03 27.97
C GLN A 83 2.49 7.02 28.37
N ILE A 84 3.29 6.56 27.41
CA ILE A 84 4.43 5.66 27.66
C ILE A 84 5.44 6.29 28.65
N CYS A 85 5.70 7.60 28.52
CA CYS A 85 6.58 8.29 29.46
C CYS A 85 5.97 8.36 30.87
N ILE A 86 4.69 8.69 31.01
CA ILE A 86 3.98 8.72 32.30
C ILE A 86 4.04 7.35 32.98
N GLU A 87 3.68 6.28 32.26
CA GLU A 87 3.67 4.91 32.79
C GLU A 87 5.05 4.46 33.29
N LYS A 88 6.11 4.80 32.56
CA LYS A 88 7.49 4.50 32.98
C LYS A 88 7.92 5.28 34.23
N ILE A 89 7.42 6.50 34.41
CA ILE A 89 7.68 7.30 35.61
C ILE A 89 6.96 6.69 36.81
N GLU A 90 5.69 6.31 36.65
CA GLU A 90 4.87 5.73 37.72
C GLU A 90 5.36 4.36 38.17
N ALA A 91 5.92 3.56 37.28
CA ALA A 91 6.47 2.24 37.60
C ALA A 91 7.82 2.29 38.37
N GLU A 92 8.25 3.46 38.85
CA GLU A 92 9.58 3.73 39.46
C GLU A 92 10.78 3.27 38.61
N ASN A 93 10.56 3.05 37.31
CA ASN A 93 11.54 2.56 36.34
C ASN A 93 12.12 3.68 35.46
N TRP A 94 11.99 4.93 35.89
CA TRP A 94 12.48 6.07 35.13
C TRP A 94 14.01 6.16 35.17
N ASN A 95 14.65 5.49 34.21
CA ASN A 95 16.07 5.66 33.89
C ASN A 95 16.18 6.02 32.40
N PRO A 96 16.22 7.31 32.03
CA PRO A 96 16.06 7.76 30.66
C PRO A 96 17.24 7.31 29.79
N GLY A 97 17.01 6.28 29.00
CA GLY A 97 17.92 5.78 27.97
C GLY A 97 17.77 6.57 26.67
N LYS A 98 18.25 6.00 25.58
CA LYS A 98 18.13 6.61 24.25
C LYS A 98 16.66 6.76 23.83
N GLN A 99 15.83 5.76 24.11
CA GLN A 99 14.44 5.72 23.69
C GLN A 99 13.61 6.84 24.32
N GLU A 100 13.71 7.04 25.63
CA GLU A 100 12.96 8.07 26.36
C GLU A 100 13.36 9.47 25.89
N LYS A 101 14.65 9.68 25.62
CA LYS A 101 15.15 10.95 25.08
C LYS A 101 14.63 11.21 23.67
N ASP A 102 14.61 10.19 22.83
CA ASP A 102 14.05 10.28 21.48
C ASP A 102 12.53 10.53 21.51
N ASP A 103 11.79 9.96 22.47
CA ASP A 103 10.36 10.18 22.66
C ASP A 103 10.05 11.61 23.13
N LEU A 104 10.75 12.11 24.15
CA LEU A 104 10.62 13.50 24.62
C LEU A 104 10.99 14.48 23.50
N LYS A 105 12.05 14.20 22.74
CA LYS A 105 12.44 15.00 21.58
C LYS A 105 11.35 15.00 20.51
N PHE A 106 10.76 13.84 20.20
CA PHE A 106 9.67 13.72 19.26
C PHE A 106 8.47 14.58 19.68
N ILE A 107 8.05 14.50 20.95
CA ILE A 107 6.93 15.30 21.48
C ILE A 107 7.21 16.80 21.28
N ASN A 108 8.39 17.26 21.70
CA ASN A 108 8.79 18.66 21.54
C ASN A 108 8.82 19.10 20.08
N ASP A 109 9.51 18.35 19.21
CA ASP A 109 9.72 18.73 17.81
C ASP A 109 8.41 18.75 17.01
N LYS A 110 7.48 17.81 17.29
CA LYS A 110 6.19 17.74 16.59
C LYS A 110 5.21 18.81 17.08
N LEU A 111 5.06 18.97 18.40
CA LEU A 111 4.20 20.01 18.95
C LEU A 111 4.68 21.41 18.60
N GLN A 112 6.00 21.62 18.47
CA GLN A 112 6.58 22.90 18.04
C GLN A 112 6.72 23.02 16.50
N SER A 113 6.16 22.11 15.71
CA SER A 113 6.18 22.24 14.25
C SER A 113 5.41 23.48 13.79
N ASN A 114 5.84 24.11 12.69
CA ASN A 114 5.17 25.30 12.13
C ASN A 114 3.66 25.08 11.89
N SER A 115 3.30 23.85 11.51
CA SER A 115 1.90 23.44 11.29
C SER A 115 1.07 23.51 12.57
N TYR A 116 1.61 22.98 13.67
CA TYR A 116 0.93 22.95 14.97
C TYR A 116 0.90 24.32 15.62
N GLN A 117 1.99 25.09 15.51
CA GLN A 117 2.00 26.48 16.00
C GLN A 117 0.94 27.34 15.32
N ALA A 118 0.76 27.17 13.99
CA ALA A 118 -0.31 27.85 13.26
C ALA A 118 -1.70 27.36 13.69
N GLY A 119 -1.86 26.04 13.94
CA GLY A 119 -3.10 25.48 14.49
C GLY A 119 -3.45 26.07 15.86
N PHE A 120 -2.51 26.05 16.79
CA PHE A 120 -2.65 26.63 18.12
C PHE A 120 -3.06 28.11 18.08
N ALA A 121 -2.42 28.91 17.23
CA ALA A 121 -2.78 30.33 17.08
C ALA A 121 -4.25 30.56 16.69
N ASN A 122 -4.85 29.64 15.92
CA ASN A 122 -6.25 29.74 15.51
C ASN A 122 -7.24 29.37 16.63
N ILE A 123 -6.84 28.49 17.54
CA ILE A 123 -7.70 27.99 18.62
C ILE A 123 -7.40 28.60 19.98
N GLN A 124 -6.36 29.41 20.13
CA GLN A 124 -5.88 29.95 21.41
C GLN A 124 -6.97 30.60 22.28
N LYS A 125 -8.00 31.21 21.65
CA LYS A 125 -9.11 31.88 22.35
C LYS A 125 -10.31 30.97 22.65
N LYS A 126 -10.27 29.72 22.18
CA LYS A 126 -11.35 28.72 22.25
C LYS A 126 -11.01 27.54 23.17
N ILE A 127 -9.85 27.58 23.83
CA ILE A 127 -9.30 26.50 24.64
C ILE A 127 -9.01 26.96 26.06
N GLU A 128 -9.01 26.02 26.98
CA GLU A 128 -8.63 26.24 28.37
C GLU A 128 -7.11 26.10 28.52
N ASN A 129 -6.52 26.90 29.41
CA ASN A 129 -5.10 26.85 29.79
C ASN A 129 -4.10 26.91 28.61
N PRO A 130 -4.21 27.88 27.67
CA PRO A 130 -3.30 28.00 26.53
C PRO A 130 -1.82 28.19 26.94
N GLU A 131 -1.56 28.64 28.16
CA GLU A 131 -0.24 28.78 28.75
C GLU A 131 0.53 27.45 28.85
N ILE A 132 -0.13 26.28 28.88
CA ILE A 132 0.52 24.97 28.87
C ILE A 132 1.37 24.79 27.61
N TYR A 133 0.81 25.14 26.46
CA TYR A 133 1.51 25.08 25.18
C TYR A 133 2.61 26.16 25.07
N GLU A 134 2.37 27.36 25.61
CA GLU A 134 3.39 28.41 25.66
C GLU A 134 4.56 28.06 26.61
N LYS A 135 4.29 27.37 27.72
CA LYS A 135 5.29 26.81 28.64
C LYS A 135 6.15 25.78 27.91
N LEU A 136 5.57 24.92 27.09
CA LEU A 136 6.31 23.96 26.25
C LEU A 136 7.24 24.66 25.23
N LYS A 137 6.82 25.77 24.63
CA LYS A 137 7.67 26.55 23.71
C LYS A 137 8.89 27.14 24.41
N LYS A 138 8.70 27.68 25.63
CA LYS A 138 9.77 28.33 26.40
C LYS A 138 10.71 27.32 27.04
N ASN A 139 10.17 26.24 27.58
CA ASN A 139 10.93 25.20 28.25
C ASN A 139 10.53 23.84 27.68
N LYS A 140 11.46 23.16 26.98
CA LYS A 140 11.19 21.84 26.39
C LYS A 140 11.04 20.77 27.48
N LEU A 141 10.33 19.69 27.16
CA LEU A 141 10.38 18.48 27.97
C LEU A 141 11.79 17.87 27.88
N SER A 142 12.36 17.43 28.99
CA SER A 142 13.76 17.01 29.08
C SER A 142 13.94 15.98 30.18
N ASP A 143 14.88 15.05 29.97
CA ASP A 143 15.33 14.06 30.95
C ASP A 143 16.09 14.68 32.14
N LYS A 144 16.41 15.98 32.05
CA LYS A 144 17.05 16.74 33.15
C LYS A 144 16.07 17.24 34.21
N LEU A 145 14.76 17.17 33.96
CA LEU A 145 13.74 17.51 34.94
C LEU A 145 13.64 16.41 35.99
N SER A 146 13.18 16.73 37.20
CA SER A 146 12.84 15.68 38.18
C SER A 146 11.71 14.81 37.61
N ALA A 147 11.67 13.53 38.00
CA ALA A 147 10.63 12.61 37.52
C ALA A 147 9.22 13.14 37.83
N GLU A 148 9.04 13.72 39.02
CA GLU A 148 7.80 14.35 39.46
C GLU A 148 7.43 15.58 38.62
N GLU A 149 8.39 16.47 38.35
CA GLU A 149 8.14 17.66 37.51
C GLU A 149 7.82 17.25 36.07
N LEU A 150 8.53 16.27 35.53
CA LEU A 150 8.30 15.76 34.19
C LEU A 150 6.92 15.12 34.06
N LYS A 151 6.51 14.30 35.04
CA LYS A 151 5.18 13.67 35.08
C LYS A 151 4.08 14.72 35.06
N ASN A 152 4.11 15.67 36.00
CA ASN A 152 3.11 16.74 36.07
C ASN A 152 3.02 17.52 34.75
N ARG A 153 4.15 17.83 34.11
CA ARG A 153 4.16 18.52 32.80
C ARG A 153 3.62 17.67 31.66
N LEU A 154 3.81 16.35 31.71
CA LEU A 154 3.27 15.42 30.70
C LEU A 154 1.76 15.25 30.87
N GLU A 155 1.25 15.16 32.09
CA GLU A 155 -0.18 15.11 32.41
C GLU A 155 -0.90 16.40 32.01
N GLU A 156 -0.37 17.57 32.41
CA GLU A 156 -0.87 18.89 31.97
C GLU A 156 -0.97 18.96 30.44
N LEU A 157 0.06 18.48 29.76
CA LEU A 157 0.12 18.49 28.30
C LEU A 157 -0.86 17.50 27.68
N LEU A 158 -1.05 16.32 28.28
CA LEU A 158 -2.01 15.32 27.81
C LEU A 158 -3.45 15.84 27.92
N ASP A 159 -3.79 16.45 29.05
CA ASP A 159 -5.10 17.08 29.26
C ASP A 159 -5.33 18.21 28.25
N PHE A 160 -4.32 19.07 28.07
CA PHE A 160 -4.36 20.16 27.09
C PHE A 160 -4.64 19.65 25.67
N ILE A 161 -3.90 18.64 25.20
CA ILE A 161 -4.05 18.14 23.82
C ILE A 161 -5.34 17.33 23.62
N ASN A 162 -5.95 16.82 24.69
CA ASN A 162 -7.20 16.07 24.65
C ASN A 162 -8.46 16.95 24.63
N GLN A 163 -8.34 18.26 24.88
CA GLN A 163 -9.45 19.20 24.70
C GLN A 163 -10.01 19.08 23.26
N PRO A 164 -11.33 19.18 23.05
CA PRO A 164 -11.97 18.94 21.75
C PRO A 164 -11.35 19.73 20.60
N GLU A 165 -11.16 21.04 20.76
CA GLU A 165 -10.60 21.95 19.78
C GLU A 165 -9.12 21.66 19.48
N CYS A 166 -8.34 21.30 20.51
CA CYS A 166 -6.95 20.88 20.39
C CYS A 166 -6.85 19.57 19.60
N SER A 167 -7.64 18.58 20.00
CA SER A 167 -7.68 17.25 19.38
C SER A 167 -8.02 17.35 17.90
N GLU A 168 -9.11 18.05 17.56
CA GLU A 168 -9.51 18.25 16.18
C GLU A 168 -8.41 18.98 15.37
N THR A 169 -7.90 20.09 15.90
CA THR A 169 -6.94 20.94 15.18
C THR A 169 -5.62 20.23 14.94
N PHE A 170 -5.03 19.61 15.97
CA PHE A 170 -3.73 18.94 15.84
C PHE A 170 -3.82 17.64 15.05
N ALA A 171 -4.90 16.86 15.23
CA ALA A 171 -5.15 15.69 14.39
C ALA A 171 -5.30 16.11 12.93
N MET A 172 -6.11 17.11 12.62
CA MET A 172 -6.34 17.53 11.25
C MET A 172 -5.09 18.15 10.61
N LYS A 173 -4.30 18.95 11.34
CA LYS A 173 -2.98 19.42 10.87
C LYS A 173 -2.07 18.24 10.49
N SER A 174 -2.05 17.17 11.29
CA SER A 174 -1.30 15.96 10.95
C SER A 174 -1.82 15.27 9.68
N ILE A 175 -3.14 15.11 9.58
CA ILE A 175 -3.81 14.39 8.49
C ILE A 175 -3.65 15.14 7.16
N ILE A 176 -3.76 16.46 7.16
CA ILE A 176 -3.62 17.30 5.97
C ILE A 176 -2.26 17.09 5.28
N TYR A 177 -1.18 17.17 6.06
CA TYR A 177 0.18 17.15 5.50
C TYR A 177 0.76 15.75 5.33
N THR A 178 0.14 14.72 5.94
CA THR A 178 0.58 13.33 5.82
C THR A 178 -0.23 12.57 4.77
N TYR A 179 -1.54 12.79 4.71
CA TYR A 179 -2.48 11.96 3.96
C TYR A 179 -3.20 12.74 2.85
N ILE A 180 -3.88 13.85 3.16
CA ILE A 180 -4.70 14.58 2.17
C ILE A 180 -3.83 15.14 1.03
N ASN A 181 -2.69 15.73 1.36
CA ASN A 181 -1.78 16.32 0.38
C ASN A 181 -1.18 15.32 -0.62
N ARG A 182 -1.39 14.02 -0.43
CA ARG A 182 -1.02 12.96 -1.38
C ARG A 182 -2.01 12.87 -2.53
N PHE A 183 -3.25 13.28 -2.34
CA PHE A 183 -4.30 13.20 -3.36
C PHE A 183 -4.53 14.52 -4.06
N TRP A 184 -4.47 15.63 -3.34
CA TRP A 184 -4.70 16.96 -3.91
C TRP A 184 -3.92 18.03 -3.17
N ASN A 185 -3.63 19.15 -3.83
CA ASN A 185 -2.80 20.24 -3.34
C ASN A 185 -3.17 21.56 -4.04
N GLY A 186 -2.62 22.69 -3.57
CA GLY A 186 -2.78 23.98 -4.25
C GLY A 186 -4.19 24.59 -4.19
N LYS A 187 -5.04 24.13 -3.28
CA LYS A 187 -6.39 24.65 -3.00
C LYS A 187 -6.68 24.58 -1.50
N CYS A 188 -7.66 25.35 -1.00
CA CYS A 188 -8.11 25.27 0.39
C CYS A 188 -6.96 25.47 1.40
N PHE A 189 -6.93 24.70 2.48
CA PHE A 189 -5.88 24.75 3.50
C PHE A 189 -4.49 24.32 2.98
N LEU A 190 -4.41 23.73 1.78
CA LEU A 190 -3.16 23.38 1.10
C LEU A 190 -2.67 24.47 0.14
N LEU A 191 -3.42 25.57 -0.01
CA LEU A 191 -2.93 26.75 -0.70
C LEU A 191 -1.98 27.54 0.23
N ARG A 192 -0.76 27.85 -0.24
CA ARG A 192 0.29 28.49 0.59
C ARG A 192 -0.16 29.72 1.41
N PRO A 193 -0.92 30.69 0.86
CA PRO A 193 -1.39 31.85 1.62
C PRO A 193 -2.40 31.52 2.72
N ASN A 194 -2.99 30.31 2.71
CA ASN A 194 -3.94 29.84 3.72
C ASN A 194 -3.27 29.06 4.85
N ALA A 195 -1.94 28.84 4.83
CA ALA A 195 -1.25 28.00 5.82
C ALA A 195 -1.48 28.42 7.29
N LYS A 196 -1.71 29.72 7.53
CA LYS A 196 -1.99 30.31 8.84
C LYS A 196 -3.47 30.55 9.13
N LYS A 197 -4.37 30.31 8.17
CA LYS A 197 -5.82 30.54 8.36
C LYS A 197 -6.46 29.36 9.07
N ASP A 198 -7.67 29.58 9.58
CA ASP A 198 -8.51 28.53 10.14
C ASP A 198 -8.88 27.51 9.04
N MET A 199 -8.70 26.23 9.33
CA MET A 199 -8.87 25.16 8.33
C MET A 199 -10.35 24.91 8.03
N ARG A 200 -11.24 25.06 9.01
CA ARG A 200 -12.68 24.91 8.83
C ARG A 200 -13.21 26.06 7.99
N GLU A 201 -12.85 27.30 8.32
CA GLU A 201 -13.29 28.48 7.55
C GLU A 201 -12.86 28.42 6.09
N VAL A 202 -11.62 27.98 5.83
CA VAL A 202 -11.11 27.86 4.46
C VAL A 202 -11.78 26.71 3.71
N PHE A 203 -12.02 25.56 4.35
CA PHE A 203 -12.72 24.43 3.73
C PHE A 203 -14.19 24.75 3.43
N GLU A 204 -14.86 25.39 4.38
CA GLU A 204 -16.22 25.88 4.24
C GLU A 204 -16.37 26.76 3.00
N LYS A 205 -15.47 27.74 2.85
CA LYS A 205 -15.47 28.68 1.73
C LYS A 205 -15.10 28.03 0.39
N ASP A 206 -14.13 27.12 0.36
CA ASP A 206 -13.57 26.60 -0.89
C ASP A 206 -14.33 25.38 -1.45
N PHE A 207 -15.12 24.69 -0.61
CA PHE A 207 -15.82 23.44 -0.95
C PHE A 207 -17.28 23.40 -0.49
N SER A 208 -17.56 23.50 0.80
CA SER A 208 -18.90 23.24 1.37
C SER A 208 -19.95 24.27 0.95
N GLU A 209 -19.64 25.57 1.07
CA GLU A 209 -20.52 26.66 0.66
C GLU A 209 -20.76 26.66 -0.86
N PRO A 210 -19.72 26.53 -1.72
CA PRO A 210 -19.92 26.32 -3.16
C PRO A 210 -20.82 25.13 -3.49
N PHE A 211 -20.69 24.01 -2.78
CA PHE A 211 -21.53 22.84 -3.01
C PHE A 211 -23.00 23.12 -2.69
N ARG A 212 -23.31 23.67 -1.50
CA ARG A 212 -24.69 24.02 -1.14
C ARG A 212 -25.29 25.06 -2.09
N LYS A 213 -24.52 26.09 -2.45
CA LYS A 213 -24.97 27.13 -3.40
C LYS A 213 -25.27 26.56 -4.79
N TYR A 214 -24.46 25.62 -5.25
CA TYR A 214 -24.71 24.90 -6.50
C TYR A 214 -26.03 24.14 -6.43
N LEU A 215 -26.27 23.38 -5.37
CA LEU A 215 -27.52 22.62 -5.21
C LEU A 215 -28.79 23.48 -5.15
N SER A 216 -28.69 24.76 -4.79
CA SER A 216 -29.84 25.68 -4.72
C SER A 216 -29.99 26.59 -5.95
N ALA A 217 -29.05 26.55 -6.90
CA ALA A 217 -29.05 27.43 -8.07
C ALA A 217 -29.85 26.84 -9.25
N ASP A 218 -30.42 27.71 -10.10
CA ASP A 218 -31.03 27.31 -11.38
C ASP A 218 -29.99 27.40 -12.51
N HIS A 219 -29.63 26.25 -13.07
CA HIS A 219 -28.64 26.17 -14.15
C HIS A 219 -29.23 26.05 -15.56
N LYS A 220 -30.55 26.24 -15.75
CA LYS A 220 -31.19 26.12 -17.08
C LYS A 220 -30.56 27.00 -18.18
N LYS A 221 -29.91 28.11 -17.80
CA LYS A 221 -29.23 29.04 -18.74
C LYS A 221 -27.71 28.86 -18.79
N ALA A 222 -27.14 27.97 -17.99
CA ALA A 222 -25.71 27.70 -18.01
C ALA A 222 -25.31 27.01 -19.32
N LYS A 223 -24.16 27.41 -19.87
CA LYS A 223 -23.65 26.90 -21.16
C LYS A 223 -22.44 25.98 -21.02
N ASP A 224 -21.68 26.16 -19.95
CA ASP A 224 -20.52 25.31 -19.66
C ASP A 224 -21.01 24.03 -18.97
N LEU A 225 -20.32 22.92 -19.22
CA LEU A 225 -20.64 21.63 -18.62
C LEU A 225 -19.48 21.16 -17.75
N CYS A 226 -19.81 20.41 -16.71
CA CYS A 226 -18.83 19.70 -15.90
C CYS A 226 -18.14 18.64 -16.74
N ILE A 227 -16.80 18.63 -16.74
CA ILE A 227 -16.02 17.62 -17.47
C ILE A 227 -16.24 16.21 -16.92
N ASP A 228 -16.70 16.09 -15.67
CA ASP A 228 -16.86 14.81 -14.97
C ASP A 228 -18.30 14.28 -15.00
N CYS A 229 -19.29 15.07 -14.57
CA CYS A 229 -20.69 14.64 -14.54
C CYS A 229 -21.53 15.10 -15.75
N GLY A 230 -21.03 16.05 -16.54
CA GLY A 230 -21.79 16.65 -17.64
C GLY A 230 -22.84 17.67 -17.19
N ASP A 231 -23.02 17.91 -15.89
CA ASP A 231 -24.02 18.87 -15.41
C ASP A 231 -23.66 20.31 -15.78
N PRO A 232 -24.66 21.19 -16.00
CA PRO A 232 -24.39 22.58 -16.34
C PRO A 232 -23.71 23.35 -15.18
N ILE A 233 -22.80 24.26 -15.55
CA ILE A 233 -22.00 25.07 -14.62
C ILE A 233 -22.12 26.56 -14.98
N GLY A 234 -22.43 27.38 -13.98
CA GLY A 234 -22.40 28.83 -14.09
C GLY A 234 -20.96 29.40 -14.12
N PRO A 235 -20.74 30.60 -14.68
CA PRO A 235 -19.38 31.17 -14.81
C PRO A 235 -18.59 31.30 -13.49
N LYS A 236 -19.28 31.44 -12.35
CA LYS A 236 -18.68 31.57 -11.01
C LYS A 236 -18.50 30.24 -10.27
N GLU A 237 -18.97 29.14 -10.84
CA GLU A 237 -18.98 27.81 -10.22
C GLU A 237 -17.87 26.89 -10.77
N LYS A 238 -17.10 27.39 -11.74
CA LYS A 238 -16.02 26.64 -12.38
C LYS A 238 -14.89 26.35 -11.39
N VAL A 239 -14.66 25.07 -11.10
CA VAL A 239 -13.52 24.61 -10.31
C VAL A 239 -12.52 23.92 -11.24
N SER A 240 -11.26 24.34 -11.22
CA SER A 240 -10.21 23.64 -11.97
C SER A 240 -9.94 22.28 -11.35
N ILE A 241 -9.83 21.21 -12.15
CA ILE A 241 -9.42 19.88 -11.67
C ILE A 241 -7.94 19.81 -11.25
N ALA A 242 -7.12 20.79 -11.64
CA ALA A 242 -5.66 20.80 -11.41
C ALA A 242 -5.22 20.85 -9.94
N PHE A 243 -6.17 20.97 -9.00
CA PHE A 243 -5.87 20.77 -7.58
C PHE A 243 -5.63 19.30 -7.23
N MET A 244 -6.11 18.36 -8.04
CA MET A 244 -5.83 16.94 -7.87
C MET A 244 -4.39 16.63 -8.30
N ASN A 245 -3.65 15.88 -7.47
CA ASN A 245 -2.27 15.53 -7.77
C ASN A 245 -2.20 14.57 -8.97
N GLU A 246 -1.25 14.80 -9.87
CA GLU A 246 -1.03 13.98 -11.08
C GLU A 246 -2.23 13.95 -12.04
N VAL A 247 -3.19 14.88 -11.89
CA VAL A 247 -4.39 14.97 -12.71
C VAL A 247 -4.58 16.40 -13.21
N GLY A 248 -4.75 16.53 -14.52
CA GLY A 248 -4.97 17.81 -15.18
C GLY A 248 -3.71 18.70 -15.25
N ASP A 249 -3.67 19.54 -16.27
CA ASP A 249 -2.63 20.55 -16.43
C ASP A 249 -2.93 21.82 -15.64
N ASP A 250 -1.92 22.66 -15.40
CA ASP A 250 -2.13 24.00 -14.83
C ASP A 250 -2.88 24.87 -15.84
N PHE A 251 -4.15 25.17 -15.56
CA PHE A 251 -5.05 25.92 -16.46
C PHE A 251 -4.61 27.38 -16.67
N THR A 252 -3.70 27.90 -15.84
CA THR A 252 -3.17 29.26 -15.97
C THR A 252 -1.87 29.30 -16.75
N ARG A 253 -0.96 28.33 -16.53
CA ARG A 253 0.41 28.36 -17.08
C ARG A 253 0.62 27.42 -18.26
N LYS A 254 -0.20 26.37 -18.40
CA LYS A 254 -0.02 25.29 -19.40
C LYS A 254 -1.22 25.17 -20.34
N ARG A 255 -1.62 26.29 -20.94
CA ARG A 255 -2.79 26.34 -21.82
C ARG A 255 -2.59 25.64 -23.17
N SER A 256 -1.34 25.39 -23.59
CA SER A 256 -1.03 24.80 -24.89
C SER A 256 -1.55 23.37 -25.07
N ALA A 257 -1.87 22.67 -23.97
CA ALA A 257 -2.48 21.34 -24.01
C ALA A 257 -3.96 21.36 -24.42
N PHE A 258 -4.63 22.52 -24.35
CA PHE A 258 -6.05 22.66 -24.64
C PHE A 258 -6.29 23.10 -26.08
N TRP A 259 -7.43 22.68 -26.64
CA TRP A 259 -7.82 23.06 -27.99
C TRP A 259 -7.87 24.59 -28.12
N ASN A 260 -7.11 25.13 -29.08
CA ASN A 260 -6.96 26.57 -29.31
C ASN A 260 -6.55 27.35 -28.03
N CYS A 261 -5.81 26.72 -27.14
CA CYS A 261 -5.39 27.26 -25.84
C CYS A 261 -6.55 27.71 -24.93
N LYS A 262 -7.77 27.20 -25.16
CA LYS A 262 -8.97 27.51 -24.39
C LYS A 262 -9.29 26.38 -23.44
N VAL A 263 -9.20 26.66 -22.14
CA VAL A 263 -9.50 25.70 -21.08
C VAL A 263 -11.00 25.42 -21.04
N ASP A 264 -11.36 24.16 -21.06
CA ASP A 264 -12.74 23.64 -21.02
C ASP A 264 -12.93 22.51 -19.97
N ALA A 265 -11.87 22.07 -19.29
CA ALA A 265 -11.91 20.97 -18.32
C ALA A 265 -12.27 21.43 -16.88
N PHE A 266 -13.46 21.99 -16.66
CA PHE A 266 -13.89 22.44 -15.33
C PHE A 266 -14.81 21.44 -14.63
N LEU A 267 -14.66 21.32 -13.31
CA LEU A 267 -15.57 20.60 -12.42
C LEU A 267 -16.67 21.55 -11.91
N CYS A 268 -17.87 20.99 -11.70
CA CYS A 268 -18.90 21.64 -10.89
C CYS A 268 -18.52 21.55 -9.40
N PRO A 269 -19.11 22.39 -8.52
CA PRO A 269 -18.84 22.33 -7.09
C PRO A 269 -19.15 20.97 -6.44
N GLY A 270 -20.17 20.26 -6.94
CA GLY A 270 -20.51 18.91 -6.47
C GLY A 270 -19.40 17.89 -6.76
N CYS A 271 -18.94 17.78 -8.00
CA CYS A 271 -17.80 16.92 -8.34
C CYS A 271 -16.55 17.35 -7.57
N ALA A 272 -16.23 18.64 -7.51
CA ALA A 272 -15.06 19.12 -6.76
C ALA A 272 -15.08 18.70 -5.27
N PHE A 273 -16.26 18.69 -4.65
CA PHE A 273 -16.45 18.19 -3.28
C PHE A 273 -16.20 16.67 -3.20
N ILE A 274 -16.73 15.88 -4.13
CA ILE A 274 -16.48 14.43 -4.23
C ILE A 274 -14.99 14.12 -4.43
N TYR A 275 -14.30 14.83 -5.32
CA TYR A 275 -12.86 14.66 -5.53
C TYR A 275 -12.04 15.01 -4.28
N ALA A 276 -12.45 16.02 -3.50
CA ALA A 276 -11.77 16.36 -2.24
C ALA A 276 -11.83 15.22 -1.20
N LEU A 277 -12.85 14.35 -1.30
CA LEU A 277 -13.05 13.17 -0.44
C LEU A 277 -12.31 11.92 -0.93
N SER A 278 -11.62 11.96 -2.08
CA SER A 278 -10.89 10.81 -2.60
C SER A 278 -9.93 10.16 -1.60
N PRO A 279 -9.22 10.89 -0.70
CA PRO A 279 -8.36 10.24 0.30
C PRO A 279 -9.12 9.26 1.20
N LEU A 280 -10.39 9.55 1.54
CA LEU A 280 -11.20 8.71 2.42
C LEU A 280 -11.66 7.41 1.76
N GLY A 281 -11.69 7.35 0.43
CA GLY A 281 -12.03 6.15 -0.32
C GLY A 281 -10.89 5.14 -0.39
N PHE A 282 -9.65 5.61 -0.30
CA PHE A 282 -8.49 4.72 -0.27
C PHE A 282 -8.34 4.10 1.11
N ARG A 283 -7.92 2.83 1.12
CA ARG A 283 -7.55 2.12 2.33
C ARG A 283 -6.07 2.31 2.64
N LEU A 284 -5.75 2.73 3.86
CA LEU A 284 -4.37 2.87 4.33
C LEU A 284 -3.89 1.57 4.98
N TYR A 285 -2.84 0.97 4.41
CA TYR A 285 -2.14 -0.19 4.96
C TYR A 285 -0.69 0.16 5.20
N ALA A 286 -0.32 0.25 6.49
CA ALA A 286 0.97 0.79 6.92
C ALA A 286 1.20 2.17 6.28
N ASN A 287 2.07 2.23 5.27
CA ASN A 287 2.46 3.46 4.58
C ASN A 287 2.02 3.48 3.10
N LYS A 288 0.99 2.71 2.74
CA LYS A 288 0.47 2.65 1.37
C LYS A 288 -1.06 2.75 1.32
N PHE A 289 -1.52 3.63 0.45
CA PHE A 289 -2.91 3.73 0.04
C PHE A 289 -3.22 2.70 -1.04
N VAL A 290 -4.38 2.06 -0.89
CA VAL A 290 -4.89 1.12 -1.88
C VAL A 290 -6.36 1.34 -2.16
N PHE A 291 -6.73 1.30 -3.43
CA PHE A 291 -8.09 1.37 -3.90
C PHE A 291 -8.36 0.29 -4.95
N VAL A 292 -9.51 -0.36 -4.86
CA VAL A 292 -9.96 -1.39 -5.79
C VAL A 292 -11.12 -0.79 -6.58
N ASN A 293 -10.84 -0.35 -7.80
CA ASN A 293 -11.82 0.28 -8.66
C ASN A 293 -12.58 -0.78 -9.47
N ILE A 294 -13.85 -0.97 -9.11
CA ILE A 294 -14.79 -1.89 -9.75
C ILE A 294 -16.04 -1.07 -10.11
N ASN A 295 -16.35 -1.00 -11.40
CA ASN A 295 -17.45 -0.17 -11.91
C ASN A 295 -18.73 -1.00 -12.12
N ASP A 296 -18.83 -2.16 -11.48
CA ASP A 296 -19.96 -3.08 -11.66
C ASP A 296 -21.20 -2.57 -10.92
N SER A 297 -21.04 -2.05 -9.70
CA SER A 297 -22.10 -1.40 -8.93
C SER A 297 -21.52 -0.62 -7.75
N ILE A 298 -22.30 0.31 -7.19
CA ILE A 298 -21.96 1.06 -5.97
C ILE A 298 -21.74 0.10 -4.80
N SER A 299 -22.63 -0.88 -4.60
CA SER A 299 -22.50 -1.85 -3.51
C SER A 299 -21.20 -2.64 -3.59
N THR A 300 -20.81 -3.10 -4.78
CA THR A 300 -19.54 -3.81 -5.00
C THR A 300 -18.34 -2.89 -4.79
N LEU A 301 -18.38 -1.65 -5.29
CA LEU A 301 -17.31 -0.67 -5.09
C LEU A 301 -17.10 -0.37 -3.60
N LEU A 302 -18.19 -0.19 -2.85
CA LEU A 302 -18.18 0.04 -1.40
C LEU A 302 -17.66 -1.19 -0.66
N TYR A 303 -18.14 -2.39 -1.01
CA TYR A 303 -17.70 -3.64 -0.40
C TYR A 303 -16.19 -3.87 -0.57
N ALA A 304 -15.66 -3.67 -1.78
CA ALA A 304 -14.26 -3.87 -2.09
C ALA A 304 -13.32 -2.89 -1.37
N ASN A 305 -13.82 -1.69 -1.03
CA ASN A 305 -13.07 -0.64 -0.35
C ASN A 305 -13.54 -0.37 1.08
N HIS A 306 -14.40 -1.23 1.61
CA HIS A 306 -14.92 -1.08 2.95
C HIS A 306 -13.78 -1.17 3.98
N LYS A 307 -13.91 -0.40 5.05
CA LYS A 307 -12.87 -0.25 6.07
C LYS A 307 -12.91 -1.36 7.14
N LYS A 308 -13.47 -2.55 6.84
CA LYS A 308 -13.44 -3.72 7.75
C LYS A 308 -12.02 -4.25 7.86
N GLY A 309 -11.56 -4.42 9.10
CA GLY A 309 -10.21 -4.90 9.43
C GLY A 309 -9.42 -3.89 10.28
N ARG A 310 -9.73 -3.86 11.58
CA ARG A 310 -9.01 -3.23 12.72
C ARG A 310 -9.13 -1.71 12.91
N ILE A 311 -10.18 -1.31 13.63
CA ILE A 311 -9.98 -0.50 14.85
C ILE A 311 -9.68 -1.53 15.95
N ASP A 312 -8.42 -1.98 16.03
CA ASP A 312 -7.93 -2.69 17.21
C ASP A 312 -6.75 -1.87 17.72
N GLU A 313 -6.92 -1.38 18.95
CA GLU A 313 -5.91 -0.78 19.81
C GLU A 313 -4.76 -1.78 19.99
N GLU A 314 -3.69 -1.68 19.20
CA GLU A 314 -2.36 -2.18 19.57
C GLU A 314 -1.30 -1.81 18.51
N GLY A 315 -0.28 -1.09 18.96
CA GLY A 315 0.76 -0.44 18.17
C GLY A 315 1.80 -1.37 17.54
N GLU A 316 2.45 -0.79 16.52
CA GLU A 316 3.84 -0.95 16.05
C GLU A 316 4.48 -2.33 15.78
N LYS A 317 3.84 -3.48 16.01
CA LYS A 317 4.43 -4.80 15.64
C LYS A 317 3.67 -5.59 14.58
N THR A 318 2.66 -4.99 13.95
CA THR A 318 1.73 -5.68 13.02
C THR A 318 1.73 -5.13 11.58
N GLU A 319 2.49 -4.08 11.26
CA GLU A 319 2.39 -3.35 9.98
C GLU A 319 2.56 -4.22 8.72
N ASN A 320 3.55 -5.12 8.69
CA ASN A 320 3.78 -5.98 7.51
C ASN A 320 2.85 -7.22 7.45
N LYS A 321 2.35 -7.69 8.59
CA LYS A 321 1.28 -8.70 8.64
C LYS A 321 -0.04 -8.13 8.10
N LYS A 322 -0.33 -6.85 8.40
CA LYS A 322 -1.55 -6.13 7.98
C LYS A 322 -1.63 -5.95 6.45
N TYR A 323 -0.55 -5.55 5.77
CA TYR A 323 -0.54 -5.42 4.30
C TYR A 323 -0.73 -6.76 3.58
N SER A 324 -0.07 -7.81 4.07
CA SER A 324 -0.13 -9.14 3.46
C SER A 324 -1.48 -9.83 3.66
N GLN A 325 -2.07 -9.68 4.86
CA GLN A 325 -3.44 -10.11 5.15
C GLN A 325 -4.46 -9.35 4.32
N TRP A 326 -4.29 -8.02 4.20
CA TRP A 326 -5.14 -7.21 3.34
C TRP A 326 -5.06 -7.63 1.86
N PHE A 327 -3.86 -7.90 1.36
CA PHE A 327 -3.71 -8.33 -0.03
C PHE A 327 -4.44 -9.66 -0.25
N ALA A 328 -4.30 -10.62 0.68
CA ALA A 328 -5.06 -11.86 0.65
C ALA A 328 -6.58 -11.64 0.77
N GLU A 329 -7.03 -10.70 1.60
CA GLU A 329 -8.45 -10.31 1.71
C GLU A 329 -8.99 -9.67 0.43
N THR A 330 -8.22 -8.77 -0.19
CA THR A 330 -8.58 -8.13 -1.46
C THR A 330 -8.61 -9.13 -2.58
N ILE A 331 -7.62 -10.03 -2.65
CA ILE A 331 -7.67 -11.20 -3.53
C ILE A 331 -8.93 -12.03 -3.23
N ASN A 332 -9.25 -12.33 -1.97
CA ASN A 332 -10.47 -13.08 -1.63
C ASN A 332 -11.76 -12.36 -2.05
N ILE A 333 -11.83 -11.04 -1.94
CA ILE A 333 -12.94 -10.22 -2.45
C ILE A 333 -13.02 -10.37 -3.97
N LEU A 334 -11.91 -10.16 -4.68
CA LEU A 334 -11.80 -10.35 -6.13
C LEU A 334 -12.14 -11.78 -6.57
N LEU A 335 -11.83 -12.77 -5.74
CA LEU A 335 -12.11 -14.19 -5.97
C LEU A 335 -13.59 -14.52 -5.75
N LYS A 336 -14.24 -13.92 -4.75
CA LYS A 336 -15.65 -14.11 -4.40
C LYS A 336 -16.60 -13.42 -5.37
N GLU A 337 -16.28 -12.21 -5.83
CA GLU A 337 -17.17 -11.45 -6.73
C GLU A 337 -17.21 -12.03 -8.16
N LYS A 338 -16.18 -12.75 -8.58
CA LYS A 338 -16.10 -13.40 -9.90
C LYS A 338 -16.97 -14.64 -10.11
N GLN A 339 -18.03 -14.84 -9.31
CA GLN A 339 -19.16 -15.63 -9.80
C GLN A 339 -19.99 -14.86 -10.85
N LYS A 340 -19.78 -13.54 -10.97
CA LYS A 340 -20.34 -12.69 -12.04
C LYS A 340 -19.21 -12.19 -12.97
N GLU A 341 -19.47 -12.10 -14.26
CA GLU A 341 -18.47 -12.16 -15.34
C GLU A 341 -17.61 -10.88 -15.58
N LEU A 342 -16.45 -11.11 -16.23
CA LEU A 342 -15.72 -10.24 -17.19
C LEU A 342 -15.22 -8.82 -16.82
N SER A 343 -15.47 -8.24 -15.64
CA SER A 343 -14.90 -6.92 -15.34
C SER A 343 -13.37 -6.96 -15.07
N ASN A 344 -12.63 -6.07 -15.74
CA ASN A 344 -11.22 -5.82 -15.44
C ASN A 344 -11.18 -4.99 -14.15
N VAL A 345 -10.72 -5.57 -13.05
CA VAL A 345 -10.60 -4.83 -11.79
C VAL A 345 -9.30 -4.03 -11.81
N GLN A 346 -9.40 -2.72 -11.56
CA GLN A 346 -8.22 -1.88 -11.47
C GLN A 346 -7.85 -1.71 -9.99
N VAL A 347 -6.61 -2.03 -9.64
CA VAL A 347 -6.05 -1.79 -8.31
C VAL A 347 -5.10 -0.61 -8.39
N ILE A 348 -5.35 0.40 -7.56
CA ILE A 348 -4.61 1.64 -7.53
C ILE A 348 -3.83 1.68 -6.23
N LEU A 349 -2.53 1.91 -6.34
CA LEU A 349 -1.61 2.01 -5.22
C LEU A 349 -0.96 3.38 -5.20
N ARG A 350 -0.74 3.91 -4.00
CA ARG A 350 0.06 5.13 -3.81
C ARG A 350 0.72 5.06 -2.44
N GLY A 351 2.01 5.40 -2.34
CA GLY A 351 2.64 5.53 -1.02
C GLY A 351 2.31 6.85 -0.31
N VAL A 352 2.68 6.97 0.96
CA VAL A 352 2.46 8.17 1.78
C VAL A 352 3.62 9.19 1.67
N SER A 353 4.65 8.91 0.89
CA SER A 353 5.77 9.84 0.67
C SER A 353 5.40 10.90 -0.37
N ALA A 354 6.08 12.04 -0.33
CA ALA A 354 5.80 13.15 -1.25
C ALA A 354 6.07 12.81 -2.73
N ASP A 355 7.07 11.97 -2.99
CA ASP A 355 7.49 11.58 -4.34
C ASP A 355 6.75 10.33 -4.87
N ASP A 356 5.93 9.69 -4.02
CA ASP A 356 5.16 8.51 -4.41
C ASP A 356 4.07 8.91 -5.40
N ARG A 357 4.01 8.18 -6.52
CA ARG A 357 3.03 8.37 -7.60
C ARG A 357 1.95 7.30 -7.59
N TYR A 358 0.86 7.55 -8.31
CA TYR A 358 -0.14 6.51 -8.54
C TYR A 358 0.45 5.37 -9.39
N VAL A 359 0.25 4.14 -8.93
CA VAL A 359 0.55 2.92 -9.67
C VAL A 359 -0.76 2.21 -9.92
N LEU A 360 -1.12 2.09 -11.20
CA LEU A 360 -2.37 1.46 -11.63
C LEU A 360 -2.04 0.08 -12.19
N SER A 361 -2.65 -0.94 -11.61
CA SER A 361 -2.51 -2.34 -12.04
C SER A 361 -3.89 -2.85 -12.45
N ILE A 362 -4.00 -3.41 -13.65
CA ILE A 362 -5.23 -4.02 -14.12
C ILE A 362 -5.16 -5.52 -13.83
N ILE A 363 -6.04 -6.00 -12.96
CA ILE A 363 -6.17 -7.42 -12.66
C ILE A 363 -7.01 -8.06 -13.76
N HIS A 364 -6.31 -8.54 -14.79
CA HIS A 364 -6.93 -9.36 -15.82
C HIS A 364 -7.35 -10.73 -15.26
N ARG A 365 -8.32 -11.37 -15.93
CA ARG A 365 -8.78 -12.74 -15.62
C ARG A 365 -7.62 -13.72 -15.41
N ARG A 366 -6.56 -13.60 -16.21
CA ARG A 366 -5.38 -14.47 -16.14
C ARG A 366 -4.64 -14.38 -14.80
N ILE A 367 -4.51 -13.18 -14.22
CA ILE A 367 -3.88 -13.01 -12.89
C ILE A 367 -4.71 -13.71 -11.81
N ILE A 368 -6.03 -13.66 -11.93
CA ILE A 368 -6.92 -14.36 -11.01
C ILE A 368 -6.76 -15.88 -11.15
N GLU A 369 -6.64 -16.40 -12.38
CA GLU A 369 -6.36 -17.82 -12.62
C GLU A 369 -5.02 -18.25 -12.03
N ILE A 370 -3.99 -17.41 -12.14
CA ILE A 370 -2.67 -17.62 -11.51
C ILE A 370 -2.81 -17.67 -9.98
N ILE A 371 -3.45 -16.66 -9.37
CA ILE A 371 -3.56 -16.58 -7.91
C ILE A 371 -4.46 -17.68 -7.33
N ARG A 372 -5.41 -18.22 -8.12
CA ARG A 372 -6.24 -19.38 -7.75
C ARG A 372 -5.48 -20.71 -7.75
N GLU A 373 -4.32 -20.80 -8.40
CA GLU A 373 -3.53 -22.02 -8.36
C GLU A 373 -3.11 -22.30 -6.90
N PRO A 374 -3.48 -23.46 -6.32
CA PRO A 374 -3.24 -23.74 -4.90
C PRO A 374 -1.80 -23.49 -4.46
N ARG A 375 -0.84 -23.86 -5.33
CA ARG A 375 0.58 -23.69 -5.04
C ARG A 375 1.02 -22.22 -4.94
N ILE A 376 0.40 -21.34 -5.72
CA ILE A 376 0.66 -19.90 -5.64
C ILE A 376 -0.01 -19.33 -4.40
N SER A 377 -1.24 -19.72 -4.10
CA SER A 377 -1.94 -19.32 -2.86
C SER A 377 -1.14 -19.71 -1.61
N ASP A 378 -0.59 -20.93 -1.57
CA ASP A 378 0.26 -21.40 -0.49
C ASP A 378 1.54 -20.57 -0.37
N ALA A 379 2.18 -20.26 -1.50
CA ALA A 379 3.41 -19.46 -1.54
C ALA A 379 3.17 -18.03 -1.04
N LEU A 380 2.09 -17.38 -1.49
CA LEU A 380 1.70 -16.05 -1.03
C LEU A 380 1.38 -16.06 0.46
N THR A 381 0.66 -17.08 0.94
CA THR A 381 0.34 -17.24 2.37
C THR A 381 1.59 -17.48 3.21
N ALA A 382 2.55 -18.28 2.73
CA ALA A 382 3.80 -18.53 3.43
C ALA A 382 4.64 -17.25 3.50
N LEU A 383 4.83 -16.56 2.38
CA LEU A 383 5.56 -15.28 2.32
C LEU A 383 4.90 -14.22 3.21
N ALA A 384 3.57 -14.20 3.32
CA ALA A 384 2.85 -13.29 4.22
C ALA A 384 3.16 -13.51 5.71
N LYS A 385 3.54 -14.74 6.12
CA LYS A 385 3.90 -15.05 7.51
C LYS A 385 5.26 -14.48 7.90
N ALA A 386 6.20 -14.41 6.96
CA ALA A 386 7.52 -13.82 7.11
C ALA A 386 7.82 -12.90 5.92
N PRO A 387 7.24 -11.68 5.87
CA PRO A 387 7.22 -10.86 4.66
C PRO A 387 8.51 -10.09 4.40
N VAL A 388 9.31 -9.79 5.44
CA VAL A 388 10.46 -8.89 5.34
C VAL A 388 11.77 -9.60 5.61
N THR A 389 12.77 -9.34 4.77
CA THR A 389 14.15 -9.80 4.98
C THR A 389 15.15 -8.71 4.64
N LYS A 390 16.34 -8.82 5.22
CA LYS A 390 17.46 -7.91 4.90
C LYS A 390 18.09 -8.33 3.57
N VAL A 391 18.15 -7.40 2.62
CA VAL A 391 18.82 -7.55 1.33
C VAL A 391 19.83 -6.42 1.22
N ARG A 392 21.13 -6.75 1.19
CA ARG A 392 22.22 -5.79 1.39
C ARG A 392 22.01 -5.05 2.72
N ASP A 393 21.89 -3.72 2.70
CA ASP A 393 21.71 -2.89 3.90
C ASP A 393 20.26 -2.47 4.15
N ASN A 394 19.31 -2.89 3.31
CA ASN A 394 17.92 -2.48 3.39
C ASN A 394 17.00 -3.65 3.74
N PHE A 395 15.95 -3.36 4.50
CA PHE A 395 14.84 -4.29 4.72
C PHE A 395 13.89 -4.23 3.52
N VAL A 396 13.66 -5.37 2.88
CA VAL A 396 12.79 -5.51 1.71
C VAL A 396 11.61 -6.40 2.06
N ASN A 397 10.40 -5.95 1.74
CA ASN A 397 9.19 -6.75 1.84
C ASN A 397 9.05 -7.65 0.59
N ILE A 398 9.45 -8.91 0.74
CA ILE A 398 9.46 -9.91 -0.33
C ILE A 398 8.04 -10.29 -0.74
N HIS A 399 7.13 -10.49 0.21
CA HIS A 399 5.73 -10.79 -0.08
C HIS A 399 5.12 -9.71 -0.98
N GLU A 400 5.26 -8.45 -0.59
CA GLU A 400 4.80 -7.31 -1.38
C GLU A 400 5.45 -7.27 -2.76
N THR A 401 6.77 -7.45 -2.85
CA THR A 401 7.47 -7.40 -4.14
C THR A 401 6.96 -8.49 -5.09
N VAL A 402 6.74 -9.70 -4.59
CA VAL A 402 6.20 -10.82 -5.37
C VAL A 402 4.81 -10.50 -5.89
N VAL A 403 3.94 -10.01 -5.00
CA VAL A 403 2.59 -9.57 -5.32
C VAL A 403 2.58 -8.48 -6.39
N MET A 404 3.40 -7.45 -6.21
CA MET A 404 3.50 -6.33 -7.15
C MET A 404 3.97 -6.79 -8.52
N ASN A 405 4.93 -7.70 -8.56
CA ASN A 405 5.38 -8.30 -9.80
C ASN A 405 4.25 -9.08 -10.50
N LEU A 406 3.43 -9.85 -9.76
CA LEU A 406 2.26 -10.53 -10.32
C LEU A 406 1.25 -9.53 -10.92
N LEU A 407 0.87 -8.51 -10.16
CA LEU A 407 -0.10 -7.50 -10.59
C LEU A 407 0.38 -6.68 -11.80
N GLN A 408 1.69 -6.51 -11.93
CA GLN A 408 2.33 -5.74 -13.01
C GLN A 408 2.84 -6.63 -14.16
N HIS A 409 2.53 -7.92 -14.16
CA HIS A 409 3.00 -8.88 -15.17
C HIS A 409 4.53 -8.94 -15.31
N ARG A 410 5.25 -8.76 -14.21
CA ARG A 410 6.71 -8.85 -14.15
C ARG A 410 7.14 -10.23 -13.68
N GLU A 411 8.19 -10.76 -14.31
CA GLU A 411 8.86 -11.98 -13.87
C GLU A 411 9.54 -11.77 -12.50
N GLN A 412 9.58 -12.81 -11.68
CA GLN A 412 10.24 -12.82 -10.38
C GLN A 412 11.75 -13.06 -10.46
N TYR A 413 12.31 -13.34 -11.64
CA TYR A 413 13.74 -13.68 -11.80
C TYR A 413 14.69 -12.60 -11.27
N GLN A 414 14.33 -11.32 -11.38
CA GLN A 414 15.15 -10.24 -10.79
C GLN A 414 15.23 -10.34 -9.27
N LEU A 415 14.08 -10.58 -8.62
CA LEU A 415 14.00 -10.78 -7.17
C LEU A 415 14.73 -12.06 -6.74
N LEU A 416 14.52 -13.16 -7.49
CA LEU A 416 15.22 -14.43 -7.27
C LEU A 416 16.73 -14.26 -7.34
N ASN A 417 17.25 -13.64 -8.40
CA ASN A 417 18.68 -13.37 -8.53
C ASN A 417 19.24 -12.58 -7.36
N CYS A 418 18.49 -11.58 -6.87
CA CYS A 418 18.89 -10.80 -5.71
C CYS A 418 18.97 -11.68 -4.46
N LEU A 419 17.92 -12.45 -4.18
CA LEU A 419 17.85 -13.35 -3.03
C LEU A 419 18.93 -14.43 -3.06
N PHE A 420 19.17 -15.03 -4.23
CA PHE A 420 20.25 -16.00 -4.42
C PHE A 420 21.62 -15.42 -4.09
N LYS A 421 21.93 -14.22 -4.62
CA LYS A 421 23.22 -13.56 -4.36
C LYS A 421 23.42 -13.21 -2.88
N GLU A 422 22.35 -12.85 -2.17
CA GLU A 422 22.42 -12.66 -0.72
C GLU A 422 22.57 -13.99 0.04
N ASN A 423 21.88 -15.05 -0.41
CA ASN A 423 21.99 -16.38 0.21
C ASN A 423 23.39 -16.99 0.11
N ILE A 424 24.09 -16.74 -1.00
CA ILE A 424 25.47 -17.17 -1.20
C ILE A 424 26.40 -16.55 -0.16
N LYS A 425 26.11 -15.33 0.31
CA LYS A 425 26.88 -14.67 1.37
C LYS A 425 26.53 -15.26 2.73
N GLU A 426 25.23 -15.36 3.01
CA GLU A 426 24.68 -15.81 4.29
C GLU A 426 23.44 -16.68 4.01
N GLU A 427 23.50 -17.98 4.37
CA GLU A 427 22.46 -18.99 4.12
C GLU A 427 21.18 -18.76 4.94
N SER A 428 20.52 -17.64 4.69
CA SER A 428 19.39 -17.12 5.47
C SER A 428 18.16 -16.85 4.60
N LYS A 429 18.26 -17.06 3.28
CA LYS A 429 17.24 -16.69 2.29
C LYS A 429 16.57 -17.90 1.63
N ASN A 430 16.93 -19.12 2.01
CA ASN A 430 16.37 -20.37 1.48
C ASN A 430 14.83 -20.37 1.44
N PHE A 431 14.19 -19.98 2.54
CA PHE A 431 12.72 -19.85 2.64
C PHE A 431 12.14 -18.95 1.54
N TYR A 432 12.72 -17.76 1.35
CA TYR A 432 12.24 -16.78 0.38
C TYR A 432 12.48 -17.27 -1.05
N ILE A 433 13.69 -17.76 -1.34
CA ILE A 433 14.07 -18.29 -2.66
C ILE A 433 13.08 -19.37 -3.11
N PHE A 434 12.78 -20.32 -2.22
CA PHE A 434 11.86 -21.40 -2.51
C PHE A 434 10.49 -20.87 -2.93
N TRP A 435 9.85 -20.04 -2.09
CA TRP A 435 8.49 -19.57 -2.39
C TRP A 435 8.42 -18.61 -3.57
N VAL A 436 9.42 -17.73 -3.74
CA VAL A 436 9.47 -16.86 -4.93
C VAL A 436 9.66 -17.68 -6.20
N TYR A 437 10.44 -18.78 -6.16
CA TYR A 437 10.61 -19.67 -7.30
C TYR A 437 9.31 -20.42 -7.63
N GLU A 438 8.60 -20.92 -6.62
CA GLU A 438 7.31 -21.57 -6.83
C GLU A 438 6.29 -20.61 -7.47
N VAL A 439 6.25 -19.34 -7.05
CA VAL A 439 5.40 -18.34 -7.71
C VAL A 439 5.80 -18.14 -9.17
N GLN A 440 7.11 -18.03 -9.48
CA GLN A 440 7.58 -17.89 -10.86
C GLN A 440 7.16 -19.08 -11.73
N LEU A 441 7.50 -20.29 -11.30
CA LEU A 441 7.25 -21.52 -12.04
C LEU A 441 5.76 -21.69 -12.31
N TRP A 442 4.93 -21.60 -11.27
CA TRP A 442 3.49 -21.81 -11.43
C TRP A 442 2.81 -20.70 -12.22
N THR A 443 3.34 -19.47 -12.19
CA THR A 443 2.85 -18.40 -13.05
C THR A 443 3.08 -18.76 -14.52
N GLU A 444 4.29 -19.17 -14.90
CA GLU A 444 4.60 -19.59 -16.28
C GLU A 444 3.77 -20.82 -16.70
N LEU A 445 3.60 -21.80 -15.81
CA LEU A 445 2.82 -23.01 -16.10
C LEU A 445 1.33 -22.72 -16.31
N VAL A 446 0.72 -21.88 -15.48
CA VAL A 446 -0.68 -21.46 -15.64
C VAL A 446 -0.85 -20.67 -16.93
N VAL A 447 0.11 -19.81 -17.25
CA VAL A 447 0.13 -18.98 -18.46
C VAL A 447 0.26 -19.84 -19.72
N ALA A 448 1.24 -20.74 -19.79
CA ALA A 448 1.53 -21.54 -20.98
C ALA A 448 0.54 -22.69 -21.18
N TYR A 449 0.02 -23.27 -20.10
CA TYR A 449 -0.81 -24.48 -20.12
C TYR A 449 -2.13 -24.26 -19.37
N SER A 450 -2.92 -23.26 -19.78
CA SER A 450 -4.14 -22.81 -19.06
C SER A 450 -5.15 -23.91 -18.77
N SER A 451 -5.24 -24.93 -19.64
CA SER A 451 -6.23 -26.01 -19.55
C SER A 451 -5.61 -27.40 -19.35
N ASP A 452 -4.29 -27.54 -19.42
CA ASP A 452 -3.59 -28.83 -19.38
C ASP A 452 -2.87 -29.01 -18.04
N ARG A 453 -3.61 -29.50 -17.04
CA ARG A 453 -3.07 -29.71 -15.68
C ARG A 453 -2.03 -30.83 -15.63
N ASP A 454 -2.10 -31.81 -16.52
CA ASP A 454 -1.17 -32.92 -16.54
C ASP A 454 0.19 -32.47 -17.05
N LYS A 455 0.22 -31.62 -18.09
CA LYS A 455 1.47 -30.99 -18.55
C LYS A 455 2.11 -30.11 -17.48
N ARG A 456 1.32 -29.37 -16.69
CA ARG A 456 1.85 -28.60 -15.55
C ARG A 456 2.54 -29.51 -14.53
N ARG A 457 1.91 -30.65 -14.19
CA ARG A 457 2.47 -31.62 -13.25
C ARG A 457 3.77 -32.23 -13.79
N GLU A 458 3.80 -32.64 -15.05
CA GLU A 458 5.00 -33.20 -15.71
C GLU A 458 6.19 -32.24 -15.65
N ILE A 459 5.97 -30.96 -16.00
CA ILE A 459 7.03 -29.95 -15.98
C ILE A 459 7.45 -29.64 -14.54
N SER A 460 6.50 -29.51 -13.61
CA SER A 460 6.81 -29.32 -12.19
C SER A 460 7.64 -30.47 -11.61
N MET A 461 7.36 -31.72 -12.00
CA MET A 461 8.16 -32.88 -11.61
C MET A 461 9.57 -32.82 -12.20
N SER A 462 9.70 -32.41 -13.46
CA SER A 462 10.99 -32.21 -14.11
C SER A 462 11.83 -31.14 -13.41
N CYS A 463 11.23 -30.01 -13.04
CA CYS A 463 11.88 -28.98 -12.21
C CYS A 463 12.29 -29.54 -10.84
N GLY A 464 11.45 -30.39 -10.22
CA GLY A 464 11.77 -31.11 -8.98
C GLY A 464 13.02 -31.99 -9.11
N ALA A 465 13.13 -32.75 -10.22
CA ALA A 465 14.30 -33.56 -10.51
C ALA A 465 15.56 -32.69 -10.66
N MET A 466 15.46 -31.57 -11.38
CA MET A 466 16.58 -30.62 -11.53
C MET A 466 17.04 -30.05 -10.17
N LYS A 467 16.11 -29.73 -9.27
CA LYS A 467 16.41 -29.31 -7.89
C LYS A 467 17.16 -30.40 -7.13
N LYS A 468 16.68 -31.66 -7.17
CA LYS A 468 17.35 -32.81 -6.54
C LYS A 468 18.77 -32.96 -7.09
N SER A 469 18.95 -32.90 -8.41
CA SER A 469 20.28 -33.02 -9.02
C SER A 469 21.26 -31.93 -8.58
N GLY A 470 20.79 -30.68 -8.42
CA GLY A 470 21.61 -29.61 -7.87
C GLY A 470 22.02 -29.87 -6.41
N ALA A 471 21.09 -30.36 -5.59
CA ALA A 471 21.34 -30.69 -4.19
C ALA A 471 22.30 -31.90 -4.03
N ASP A 472 22.13 -32.94 -4.83
CA ASP A 472 23.00 -34.11 -4.82
C ASP A 472 24.43 -33.72 -5.24
N LEU A 473 24.57 -32.86 -6.26
CA LEU A 473 25.86 -32.33 -6.67
C LEU A 473 26.50 -31.47 -5.58
N ARG A 474 25.72 -30.62 -4.89
CA ARG A 474 26.19 -29.84 -3.73
C ARG A 474 26.80 -30.77 -2.68
N LYS A 475 26.07 -31.81 -2.27
CA LYS A 475 26.51 -32.80 -1.28
C LYS A 475 27.81 -33.48 -1.71
N ALA A 476 27.90 -33.92 -2.96
CA ALA A 476 29.10 -34.56 -3.49
C ALA A 476 30.32 -33.63 -3.50
N ILE A 477 30.15 -32.35 -3.86
CA ILE A 477 31.24 -31.37 -3.82
C ILE A 477 31.68 -31.10 -2.38
N MET A 478 30.74 -30.91 -1.45
CA MET A 478 31.06 -30.65 -0.04
C MET A 478 31.80 -31.84 0.58
N ALA A 479 31.32 -33.07 0.34
CA ALA A 479 31.99 -34.28 0.77
C ALA A 479 33.38 -34.44 0.16
N ALA A 480 33.53 -34.13 -1.14
CA ALA A 480 34.82 -34.21 -1.84
C ALA A 480 35.88 -33.28 -1.26
N LYS A 481 35.46 -32.08 -0.85
CA LYS A 481 36.35 -31.04 -0.37
C LYS A 481 36.49 -31.03 1.15
N GLY A 482 35.85 -31.98 1.86
CA GLY A 482 35.83 -32.03 3.33
C GLY A 482 35.23 -30.76 3.96
N MET A 483 34.28 -30.12 3.26
CA MET A 483 33.77 -28.81 3.63
C MET A 483 32.59 -28.93 4.58
N THR A 484 32.66 -28.17 5.68
CA THR A 484 31.55 -27.99 6.63
C THR A 484 30.68 -26.77 6.30
N SER A 485 31.13 -25.90 5.39
CA SER A 485 30.43 -24.70 4.92
C SER A 485 30.42 -24.59 3.39
N SER A 486 29.47 -23.84 2.83
CA SER A 486 29.32 -23.65 1.39
C SER A 486 30.27 -22.61 0.76
N GLU A 487 31.20 -22.05 1.53
CA GLU A 487 32.01 -20.91 1.08
C GLU A 487 32.82 -21.19 -0.19
N GLY A 488 33.26 -22.42 -0.37
CA GLY A 488 33.99 -22.90 -1.56
C GLY A 488 33.12 -23.25 -2.77
N LEU A 489 31.80 -23.07 -2.68
CA LEU A 489 30.84 -23.14 -3.79
C LEU A 489 30.44 -21.75 -4.30
N ARG A 490 30.63 -20.70 -3.50
CA ARG A 490 30.17 -19.32 -3.81
C ARG A 490 30.56 -18.88 -5.21
N GLY A 491 31.83 -19.06 -5.59
CA GLY A 491 32.32 -18.65 -6.91
C GLY A 491 31.62 -19.35 -8.08
N ILE A 492 31.29 -20.64 -7.91
CA ILE A 492 30.57 -21.43 -8.91
C ILE A 492 29.10 -20.99 -8.97
N GLU A 493 28.46 -20.82 -7.81
CA GLU A 493 27.07 -20.37 -7.70
C GLU A 493 26.88 -18.99 -8.36
N TYR A 494 27.81 -18.04 -8.13
CA TYR A 494 27.80 -16.74 -8.80
C TYR A 494 27.96 -16.84 -10.32
N GLN A 495 28.83 -17.73 -10.82
CA GLN A 495 29.02 -17.92 -12.27
C GLN A 495 27.74 -18.45 -12.93
N LEU A 496 27.09 -19.44 -12.32
CA LEU A 496 25.83 -20.00 -12.82
C LEU A 496 24.70 -18.97 -12.79
N LEU A 497 24.55 -18.22 -11.70
CA LEU A 497 23.54 -17.17 -11.59
C LEU A 497 23.75 -16.03 -12.60
N ASN A 498 24.99 -15.60 -12.81
CA ASN A 498 25.28 -14.58 -13.81
C ASN A 498 24.97 -15.09 -15.22
N ALA A 499 25.27 -16.36 -15.52
CA ALA A 499 24.90 -16.97 -16.80
C ALA A 499 23.39 -17.04 -17.00
N LEU A 500 22.61 -17.36 -15.95
CA LEU A 500 21.14 -17.32 -15.99
C LEU A 500 20.60 -15.90 -16.21
N ALA A 501 21.14 -14.92 -15.47
CA ALA A 501 20.69 -13.52 -15.55
C ALA A 501 20.86 -12.91 -16.96
N VAL A 502 21.88 -13.33 -17.72
CA VAL A 502 22.11 -12.88 -19.11
C VAL A 502 21.69 -13.92 -20.16
N ARG A 503 20.98 -14.99 -19.74
CA ARG A 503 20.49 -16.09 -20.58
C ARG A 503 21.57 -16.76 -21.45
N ASN A 504 22.79 -16.92 -20.91
CA ASN A 504 23.93 -17.54 -21.59
C ASN A 504 24.02 -19.05 -21.32
N VAL A 505 23.33 -19.83 -22.16
CA VAL A 505 23.27 -21.30 -22.09
C VAL A 505 24.65 -21.93 -22.16
N ASN A 506 25.49 -21.47 -23.10
CA ASN A 506 26.82 -22.04 -23.31
C ASN A 506 27.71 -21.90 -22.07
N LYS A 507 27.71 -20.72 -21.46
CA LYS A 507 28.51 -20.48 -20.25
C LYS A 507 28.00 -21.29 -19.07
N PHE A 508 26.68 -21.40 -18.93
CA PHE A 508 26.06 -22.20 -17.88
C PHE A 508 26.44 -23.68 -18.03
N MET A 509 26.27 -24.24 -19.23
CA MET A 509 26.60 -25.63 -19.52
C MET A 509 28.09 -25.93 -19.38
N ASP A 510 28.98 -25.03 -19.81
CA ASP A 510 30.43 -25.16 -19.59
C ASP A 510 30.78 -25.31 -18.10
N VAL A 511 30.13 -24.55 -17.22
CA VAL A 511 30.33 -24.69 -15.77
C VAL A 511 29.75 -26.01 -15.26
N VAL A 512 28.51 -26.36 -15.64
CA VAL A 512 27.85 -27.60 -15.21
C VAL A 512 28.65 -28.84 -15.64
N MET A 513 29.05 -28.92 -16.90
CA MET A 513 29.84 -30.04 -17.43
C MET A 513 31.14 -30.22 -16.65
N ARG A 514 31.86 -29.13 -16.35
CA ARG A 514 33.10 -29.20 -15.56
C ARG A 514 32.85 -29.72 -14.14
N LEU A 515 31.74 -29.36 -13.52
CA LEU A 515 31.37 -29.88 -12.19
C LEU A 515 31.05 -31.37 -12.25
N TYR A 516 30.24 -31.82 -13.21
CA TYR A 516 29.90 -33.23 -13.35
C TYR A 516 31.12 -34.08 -13.79
N SER A 517 32.04 -33.55 -14.58
CA SER A 517 33.31 -34.24 -14.87
C SER A 517 34.18 -34.38 -13.62
N ALA A 518 34.20 -33.38 -12.74
CA ALA A 518 35.02 -33.39 -11.52
C ALA A 518 34.41 -34.23 -10.38
N TYR A 519 33.08 -34.29 -10.29
CA TYR A 519 32.38 -34.84 -9.13
C TYR A 519 31.32 -35.92 -9.47
N GLY A 520 31.04 -36.17 -10.75
CA GLY A 520 29.97 -37.07 -11.22
C GLY A 520 30.20 -38.55 -10.93
N SER A 521 31.47 -38.98 -10.77
CA SER A 521 31.82 -40.35 -10.34
C SER A 521 31.50 -40.63 -8.88
N LYS A 522 31.05 -39.62 -8.11
CA LYS A 522 30.63 -39.78 -6.72
C LYS A 522 29.19 -40.26 -6.67
N ARG A 523 28.90 -41.13 -5.71
CA ARG A 523 27.57 -41.68 -5.47
C ARG A 523 26.72 -40.70 -4.66
N ASN A 524 25.44 -40.58 -5.00
CA ASN A 524 24.44 -39.88 -4.20
C ASN A 524 24.03 -40.71 -2.95
N GLU A 525 23.11 -40.18 -2.15
CA GLU A 525 22.62 -40.86 -0.93
C GLU A 525 21.96 -42.22 -1.21
N ASP A 526 21.41 -42.38 -2.41
CA ASP A 526 20.77 -43.60 -2.90
C ASP A 526 21.79 -44.61 -3.49
N GLY A 527 23.09 -44.30 -3.48
CA GLY A 527 24.16 -45.18 -3.96
C GLY A 527 24.40 -45.17 -5.47
N HIS A 528 23.74 -44.29 -6.22
CA HIS A 528 23.87 -44.13 -7.67
C HIS A 528 24.88 -43.05 -8.05
N GLU A 529 25.60 -43.23 -9.16
CA GLU A 529 26.49 -42.19 -9.72
C GLU A 529 25.71 -40.92 -10.12
N LEU A 530 26.35 -39.77 -9.94
CA LEU A 530 25.82 -38.47 -10.32
C LEU A 530 25.84 -38.30 -11.85
N LEU A 531 24.75 -38.71 -12.49
CA LEU A 531 24.55 -38.50 -13.92
C LEU A 531 24.11 -37.08 -14.24
N ILE A 532 24.50 -36.59 -15.42
CA ILE A 532 24.03 -35.31 -15.96
C ILE A 532 22.51 -35.44 -16.23
N PRO A 533 21.67 -34.62 -15.59
CA PRO A 533 20.23 -34.64 -15.78
C PRO A 533 19.81 -34.44 -17.25
N THR A 534 18.86 -35.24 -17.72
CA THR A 534 18.30 -35.12 -19.08
C THR A 534 17.63 -33.76 -19.33
N GLY A 535 17.19 -33.06 -18.27
CA GLY A 535 16.71 -31.68 -18.36
C GLY A 535 17.73 -30.70 -18.93
N PHE A 536 19.05 -30.96 -18.75
CA PHE A 536 20.09 -30.15 -19.39
C PHE A 536 20.12 -30.31 -20.92
N VAL A 537 19.77 -31.48 -21.45
CA VAL A 537 19.65 -31.68 -22.90
C VAL A 537 18.45 -30.91 -23.45
N GLN A 538 17.34 -30.91 -22.71
CA GLN A 538 16.11 -30.21 -23.12
C GLN A 538 16.27 -28.69 -23.17
N MET A 539 17.08 -28.09 -22.30
CA MET A 539 17.30 -26.64 -22.30
C MET A 539 18.20 -26.11 -23.41
N LEU A 540 19.02 -26.96 -24.05
CA LEU A 540 19.94 -26.51 -25.10
C LEU A 540 19.20 -25.87 -26.29
N ASN A 541 17.98 -26.35 -26.57
CA ASN A 541 17.16 -25.90 -27.69
C ASN A 541 15.96 -25.04 -27.26
N ASP A 542 15.78 -24.79 -25.96
CA ASP A 542 14.62 -24.10 -25.41
C ASP A 542 15.03 -23.11 -24.31
N LYS A 543 15.00 -21.82 -24.66
CA LYS A 543 15.39 -20.72 -23.77
C LYS A 543 14.46 -20.57 -22.56
N GLN A 544 13.20 -20.99 -22.67
CA GLN A 544 12.27 -20.95 -21.55
C GLN A 544 12.63 -22.06 -20.56
N LYS A 545 12.80 -23.30 -21.03
CA LYS A 545 13.28 -24.41 -20.21
C LYS A 545 14.66 -24.14 -19.60
N PHE A 546 15.55 -23.45 -20.30
CA PHE A 546 16.82 -23.02 -19.73
C PHE A 546 16.64 -22.19 -18.45
N THR A 547 15.70 -21.26 -18.47
CA THR A 547 15.44 -20.40 -17.32
C THR A 547 14.78 -21.21 -16.21
N GLU A 548 13.71 -21.95 -16.52
CA GLU A 548 12.96 -22.77 -15.55
C GLU A 548 13.86 -23.82 -14.85
N TYR A 549 14.56 -24.65 -15.63
CA TYR A 549 15.40 -25.74 -15.12
C TYR A 549 16.73 -25.25 -14.56
N GLY A 550 17.31 -24.20 -15.17
CA GLY A 550 18.55 -23.61 -14.70
C GLY A 550 18.41 -23.01 -13.30
N TYR A 551 17.34 -22.23 -13.06
CA TYR A 551 17.04 -21.74 -11.70
C TYR A 551 16.69 -22.87 -10.74
N ALA A 552 15.96 -23.91 -11.18
CA ALA A 552 15.66 -25.08 -10.34
C ALA A 552 16.95 -25.77 -9.87
N PHE A 553 17.89 -26.00 -10.79
CA PHE A 553 19.17 -26.62 -10.50
C PHE A 553 20.02 -25.78 -9.54
N VAL A 554 20.15 -24.47 -9.81
CA VAL A 554 20.90 -23.57 -8.92
C VAL A 554 20.25 -23.48 -7.54
N MET A 555 18.93 -23.54 -7.45
CA MET A 555 18.21 -23.60 -6.17
C MET A 555 18.60 -24.81 -5.33
N GLY A 556 18.70 -25.98 -5.95
CA GLY A 556 19.23 -27.19 -5.32
C GLY A 556 20.70 -27.02 -4.90
N LEU A 557 21.52 -26.48 -5.80
CA LEU A 557 22.97 -26.31 -5.58
C LEU A 557 23.28 -25.35 -4.42
N VAL A 558 22.47 -24.30 -4.23
CA VAL A 558 22.60 -23.31 -3.16
C VAL A 558 22.03 -23.82 -1.82
N GLY A 559 21.38 -25.00 -1.81
CA GLY A 559 20.84 -25.59 -0.60
C GLY A 559 19.45 -25.06 -0.21
N SER A 560 18.75 -24.38 -1.12
CA SER A 560 17.38 -23.89 -0.91
C SER A 560 16.31 -24.94 -1.26
N TYR A 561 16.68 -26.22 -1.23
CA TYR A 561 15.81 -27.37 -1.49
C TYR A 561 15.60 -28.15 -0.19
N GLU A 562 14.36 -28.18 0.31
CA GLU A 562 13.96 -29.14 1.35
C GLU A 562 13.44 -30.41 0.67
N PRO A 563 14.07 -31.58 0.89
CA PRO A 563 13.44 -32.83 0.49
C PRO A 563 12.13 -32.99 1.25
N LYS A 564 11.08 -33.48 0.58
CA LYS A 564 9.90 -33.96 1.30
C LYS A 564 10.39 -35.02 2.29
N LYS A 565 10.14 -34.83 3.59
CA LYS A 565 10.16 -35.94 4.53
C LYS A 565 9.11 -36.92 4.01
N GLU A 566 9.52 -38.12 3.63
CA GLU A 566 8.58 -39.22 3.42
C GLU A 566 7.79 -39.35 4.73
N GLU A 567 6.48 -39.19 4.65
CA GLU A 567 5.59 -39.60 5.73
C GLU A 567 5.77 -41.11 5.88
N ALA A 568 6.33 -41.51 7.01
CA ALA A 568 6.42 -42.91 7.42
C ALA A 568 5.05 -43.42 7.87
#